data_AF-A0A951BAJ3-F1
#
_entry.id   AF-A0A951BAJ3-F1
#
_cell.length_a   1.000
_cell.length_b   1.000
_cell.length_c   1.000
_cell.angle_alpha   90.00
_cell.angle_beta   90.00
_cell.angle_gamma   90.00
#
_symmetry.space_group_name_H-M   'P 1'
#
loop_
_entity.id
_entity.type
_entity.pdbx_description
1 polymer ?
#
loop_
_entity_poly.entity_id
_entity_poly.type
_entity_poly.pdbx_seq_one_letter_code
_entity_poly.pdbx_strand_id
1 'polypeptide(L)'
;MQTIPRTLIIALALLLAAAVADHYAMAWNRTLSPLQQTDMHRFPKSFAGWSGIDYQTEMIQASRNVFGTDNFIDRIYTAPNQYPVELVLVPTAEGLHSPKVCARFGGIRIIAEQPASSSDPRSTDHVILRTDEQHNSDYACSYYWRTPTGVAHEAPAYLPPAHYPNSVLVSLCTPLEGSDPSARYRELDHFRTLADPEIAKLIGW
;
A
#
# COMPACT_ATOMS: atom_id res chain seq x y z
N MET A 1 5.74 -25.04 54.76
CA MET A 1 5.67 -24.31 53.46
C MET A 1 5.58 -25.35 52.36
N GLN A 2 4.42 -25.49 51.73
CA GLN A 2 4.26 -26.38 50.57
C GLN A 2 4.82 -25.66 49.34
N THR A 3 5.88 -26.21 48.77
CA THR A 3 6.48 -25.71 47.52
C THR A 3 5.61 -26.15 46.35
N ILE A 4 5.17 -25.18 45.54
CA ILE A 4 4.42 -25.47 44.32
C ILE A 4 5.31 -26.32 43.41
N PRO A 5 4.84 -27.50 42.95
CA PRO A 5 5.65 -28.36 42.11
C PRO A 5 6.00 -27.65 40.80
N ARG A 6 7.29 -27.68 40.44
CA ARG A 6 7.84 -27.00 39.24
C ARG A 6 7.09 -27.33 37.96
N THR A 7 6.56 -28.54 37.85
CA THR A 7 5.73 -29.00 36.72
C THR A 7 4.44 -28.18 36.57
N LEU A 8 3.83 -27.76 37.68
CA LEU A 8 2.62 -26.94 37.69
C LEU A 8 2.91 -25.50 37.26
N ILE A 9 4.08 -24.97 37.64
CA ILE A 9 4.56 -23.64 37.21
C ILE A 9 4.84 -23.64 35.70
N ILE A 10 5.50 -24.68 35.19
CA ILE A 10 5.81 -24.80 33.75
C ILE A 10 4.53 -24.97 32.93
N ALA A 11 3.59 -25.80 33.40
CA ALA A 11 2.30 -25.97 32.73
C ALA A 11 1.51 -24.66 32.67
N LEU A 12 1.50 -23.89 33.77
CA LEU A 12 0.84 -22.57 33.80
C LEU A 12 1.50 -21.58 32.83
N ALA A 13 2.84 -21.56 32.77
CA ALA A 13 3.59 -20.70 31.88
C ALA A 13 3.34 -21.04 30.40
N LEU A 14 3.26 -22.34 30.06
CA LEU A 14 2.94 -22.80 28.70
C LEU A 14 1.48 -22.50 28.32
N LEU A 15 0.54 -22.63 29.25
CA LEU A 15 -0.87 -22.25 29.03
C LEU A 15 -1.02 -20.73 28.84
N LEU A 16 -0.31 -19.93 29.62
CA LEU A 16 -0.25 -18.48 29.43
C LEU A 16 0.40 -18.12 28.09
N ALA A 17 1.51 -18.76 27.72
CA ALA A 17 2.14 -18.52 26.42
C ALA A 17 1.23 -18.93 25.25
N ALA A 18 0.51 -20.05 25.37
CA ALA A 18 -0.45 -20.50 24.37
C ALA A 18 -1.67 -19.57 24.27
N ALA A 19 -2.23 -19.12 25.41
CA ALA A 19 -3.34 -18.17 25.41
C ALA A 19 -2.94 -16.79 24.88
N VAL A 20 -1.73 -16.34 25.17
CA VAL A 20 -1.17 -15.10 24.59
C VAL A 20 -0.94 -15.29 23.09
N ALA A 21 -0.31 -16.38 22.67
CA ALA A 21 -0.09 -16.68 21.25
C ALA A 21 -1.42 -16.80 20.48
N ASP A 22 -2.44 -17.43 21.06
CA ASP A 22 -3.77 -17.57 20.48
C ASP A 22 -4.53 -16.23 20.46
N HIS A 23 -4.36 -15.36 21.47
CA HIS A 23 -4.90 -14.00 21.42
C HIS A 23 -4.25 -13.14 20.32
N TYR A 24 -2.92 -13.25 20.14
CA TYR A 24 -2.20 -12.58 19.06
C TYR A 24 -2.52 -13.20 17.68
N ALA A 25 -2.78 -14.51 17.61
CA ALA A 25 -3.18 -15.19 16.37
C ALA A 25 -4.65 -14.95 16.00
N MET A 26 -5.57 -14.87 16.98
CA MET A 26 -6.97 -14.53 16.78
C MET A 26 -7.20 -13.05 16.48
N ALA A 27 -6.26 -12.16 16.86
CA ALA A 27 -6.21 -10.80 16.33
C ALA A 27 -5.97 -10.74 14.81
N TRP A 28 -5.58 -11.87 14.18
CA TRP A 28 -5.56 -12.03 12.72
C TRP A 28 -6.78 -12.74 12.14
N ASN A 29 -7.69 -13.28 12.97
CA ASN A 29 -8.98 -13.76 12.50
C ASN A 29 -9.97 -12.59 12.41
N ARG A 30 -9.54 -11.55 11.69
CA ARG A 30 -10.36 -10.38 11.38
C ARG A 30 -11.23 -10.77 10.21
N THR A 31 -12.53 -10.67 10.39
CA THR A 31 -13.49 -10.70 9.29
C THR A 31 -12.95 -9.80 8.19
N LEU A 32 -12.54 -10.39 7.06
CA LEU A 32 -11.94 -9.65 5.97
C LEU A 32 -12.87 -8.48 5.65
N SER A 33 -12.32 -7.25 5.65
CA SER A 33 -13.10 -6.08 5.30
C SER A 33 -13.69 -6.30 3.90
N PRO A 34 -14.90 -5.83 3.58
CA PRO A 34 -15.51 -6.05 2.26
C PRO A 34 -14.57 -5.76 1.07
N LEU A 35 -13.66 -4.78 1.21
CA LEU A 35 -12.67 -4.47 0.17
C LEU A 35 -11.57 -5.51 0.01
N GLN A 36 -11.26 -6.30 1.04
CA GLN A 36 -10.37 -7.45 0.92
C GLN A 36 -11.00 -8.59 0.10
N GLN A 37 -12.33 -8.58 -0.08
CA GLN A 37 -13.06 -9.53 -0.95
C GLN A 37 -13.22 -8.99 -2.38
N THR A 38 -13.05 -7.68 -2.59
CA THR A 38 -13.03 -7.08 -3.93
C THR A 38 -11.79 -7.55 -4.67
N ASP A 39 -11.97 -8.22 -5.80
CA ASP A 39 -10.86 -8.66 -6.65
C ASP A 39 -10.18 -7.46 -7.33
N MET A 40 -9.02 -7.04 -6.80
CA MET A 40 -8.23 -5.92 -7.32
C MET A 40 -7.75 -6.17 -8.76
N HIS A 41 -7.63 -7.43 -9.18
CA HIS A 41 -7.20 -7.77 -10.55
C HIS A 41 -8.23 -7.37 -11.61
N ARG A 42 -9.48 -7.07 -11.20
CA ARG A 42 -10.52 -6.50 -12.07
C ARG A 42 -10.28 -5.04 -12.45
N PHE A 43 -9.33 -4.35 -11.82
CA PHE A 43 -8.97 -3.00 -12.23
C PHE A 43 -8.53 -2.99 -13.71
N PRO A 44 -9.03 -2.07 -14.56
CA PRO A 44 -8.88 -2.15 -16.00
C PRO A 44 -7.41 -2.05 -16.44
N LYS A 45 -7.00 -2.92 -17.37
CA LYS A 45 -5.67 -2.85 -18.00
C LYS A 45 -5.54 -1.67 -18.97
N SER A 46 -6.64 -1.03 -19.35
CA SER A 46 -6.63 0.14 -20.23
C SER A 46 -7.74 1.10 -19.87
N PHE A 47 -7.43 2.38 -19.77
CA PHE A 47 -8.40 3.46 -19.55
C PHE A 47 -7.82 4.79 -20.03
N ALA A 48 -8.66 5.71 -20.50
CA ALA A 48 -8.28 7.08 -20.86
C ALA A 48 -7.00 7.19 -21.75
N GLY A 49 -6.80 6.25 -22.68
CA GLY A 49 -5.62 6.23 -23.56
C GLY A 49 -4.33 5.65 -22.94
N TRP A 50 -4.37 5.23 -21.68
CA TRP A 50 -3.30 4.51 -21.01
C TRP A 50 -3.47 3.00 -21.16
N SER A 51 -2.35 2.30 -21.32
CA SER A 51 -2.28 0.84 -21.36
C SER A 51 -1.32 0.33 -20.29
N GLY A 52 -1.80 -0.62 -19.51
CA GLY A 52 -1.13 -1.17 -18.33
C GLY A 52 -0.67 -2.61 -18.53
N ILE A 53 0.55 -2.89 -18.08
CA ILE A 53 1.13 -4.22 -18.03
C ILE A 53 1.40 -4.56 -16.58
N ASP A 54 0.86 -5.69 -16.11
CA ASP A 54 1.12 -6.16 -14.75
C ASP A 54 2.61 -6.40 -14.61
N TYR A 55 3.22 -5.80 -13.60
CA TYR A 55 4.57 -6.15 -13.23
C TYR A 55 4.53 -7.65 -12.82
N GLN A 56 5.51 -8.45 -13.21
CA GLN A 56 5.58 -9.89 -12.87
C GLN A 56 7.01 -10.26 -12.49
N THR A 57 7.52 -9.62 -11.45
CA THR A 57 8.89 -9.79 -10.97
C THR A 57 8.95 -10.54 -9.65
N GLU A 58 10.15 -10.99 -9.25
CA GLU A 58 10.40 -11.56 -7.92
C GLU A 58 10.01 -10.60 -6.79
N MET A 59 10.09 -9.28 -7.03
CA MET A 59 9.66 -8.23 -6.09
C MET A 59 8.17 -8.33 -5.75
N ILE A 60 7.32 -8.76 -6.69
CA ILE A 60 5.89 -8.97 -6.42
C ILE A 60 5.66 -10.21 -5.56
N GLN A 61 6.49 -11.25 -5.70
CA GLN A 61 6.42 -12.40 -4.81
C GLN A 61 6.81 -12.03 -3.38
N ALA A 62 7.86 -11.23 -3.20
CA ALA A 62 8.22 -10.68 -1.89
C ALA A 62 7.09 -9.82 -1.31
N SER A 63 6.46 -8.99 -2.15
CA SER A 63 5.32 -8.17 -1.75
C SER A 63 4.12 -9.02 -1.33
N ARG A 64 3.78 -10.09 -2.06
CA ARG A 64 2.73 -11.07 -1.68
C ARG A 64 2.98 -11.66 -0.30
N ASN A 65 4.22 -12.05 -0.01
CA ASN A 65 4.59 -12.61 1.29
C ASN A 65 4.44 -11.59 2.41
N VAL A 66 4.80 -10.33 2.17
CA VAL A 66 4.65 -9.23 3.14
C VAL A 66 3.18 -8.89 3.38
N PHE A 67 2.36 -8.88 2.33
CA PHE A 67 0.92 -8.57 2.44
C PHE A 67 0.09 -9.72 2.99
N GLY A 68 0.58 -10.95 2.91
CA GLY A 68 -0.22 -12.14 3.21
C GLY A 68 -1.40 -12.31 2.26
N THR A 69 -1.40 -11.65 1.09
CA THR A 69 -2.46 -11.74 0.08
C THR A 69 -1.89 -11.52 -1.33
N ASP A 70 -2.52 -12.16 -2.31
CA ASP A 70 -2.33 -11.93 -3.73
C ASP A 70 -3.38 -10.96 -4.31
N ASN A 71 -4.33 -10.50 -3.50
CA ASN A 71 -5.38 -9.56 -3.89
C ASN A 71 -4.87 -8.11 -3.91
N PHE A 72 -3.85 -7.84 -4.72
CA PHE A 72 -3.34 -6.51 -5.01
C PHE A 72 -2.85 -6.47 -6.45
N ILE A 73 -2.73 -5.26 -7.00
CA ILE A 73 -2.10 -5.09 -8.31
C ILE A 73 -0.86 -4.22 -8.21
N ASP A 74 0.10 -4.53 -9.07
CA ASP A 74 1.26 -3.71 -9.39
C ASP A 74 1.37 -3.67 -10.92
N ARG A 75 1.15 -2.49 -11.50
CA ARG A 75 0.98 -2.34 -12.95
C ARG A 75 1.61 -1.06 -13.45
N ILE A 76 2.39 -1.16 -14.51
CA ILE A 76 2.97 -0.02 -15.20
C ILE A 76 2.04 0.39 -16.33
N TYR A 77 1.51 1.60 -16.24
CA TYR A 77 0.72 2.25 -17.28
C TYR A 77 1.61 3.14 -18.14
N THR A 78 1.37 3.09 -19.45
CA THR A 78 2.05 3.91 -20.45
C THR A 78 1.03 4.57 -21.37
N ALA A 79 1.37 5.78 -21.83
CA ALA A 79 0.61 6.52 -22.84
C ALA A 79 1.59 7.29 -23.75
N PRO A 80 1.21 7.60 -25.00
CA PRO A 80 2.08 8.37 -25.90
C PRO A 80 2.50 9.71 -25.31
N ASN A 81 3.79 10.04 -25.38
CA ASN A 81 4.38 11.29 -24.87
C ASN A 81 4.21 11.52 -23.36
N GLN A 82 3.92 10.47 -22.59
CA GLN A 82 3.81 10.52 -21.14
C GLN A 82 4.87 9.60 -20.53
N TYR A 83 5.33 9.95 -19.34
CA TYR A 83 6.20 9.06 -18.57
C TYR A 83 5.38 7.87 -18.05
N PRO A 84 6.01 6.68 -17.91
CA PRO A 84 5.34 5.53 -17.35
C PRO A 84 4.93 5.82 -15.91
N VAL A 85 3.68 5.48 -15.58
CA VAL A 85 3.16 5.55 -14.22
C VAL A 85 2.92 4.15 -13.70
N GLU A 86 3.62 3.81 -12.64
CA GLU A 86 3.43 2.60 -11.88
C GLU A 86 2.30 2.81 -10.87
N LEU A 87 1.24 2.02 -11.01
CA LEU A 87 0.07 2.03 -10.12
C LEU A 87 0.06 0.75 -9.29
N VAL A 88 -0.02 0.92 -7.97
CA VAL A 88 -0.24 -0.15 -7.00
C VAL A 88 -1.52 0.10 -6.22
N LEU A 89 -2.38 -0.91 -6.17
CA LEU A 89 -3.59 -0.95 -5.36
C LEU A 89 -3.47 -2.07 -4.35
N VAL A 90 -3.53 -1.74 -3.07
CA VAL A 90 -3.51 -2.73 -1.98
C VAL A 90 -4.73 -2.50 -1.09
N PRO A 91 -5.67 -3.45 -0.96
CA PRO A 91 -6.78 -3.32 -0.04
C PRO A 91 -6.25 -3.32 1.40
N THR A 92 -6.82 -2.47 2.24
CA THR A 92 -6.49 -2.46 3.67
C THR A 92 -6.82 -3.81 4.28
N ALA A 93 -5.82 -4.43 4.90
CA ALA A 93 -6.04 -5.35 6.02
C ALA A 93 -5.63 -4.61 7.29
N GLU A 94 -6.45 -4.73 8.31
CA GLU A 94 -6.17 -4.19 9.62
C GLU A 94 -4.82 -4.79 10.12
N GLY A 95 -3.85 -3.94 10.49
CA GLY A 95 -2.50 -4.38 10.90
C GLY A 95 -1.46 -4.48 9.78
N LEU A 96 -1.82 -4.25 8.51
CA LEU A 96 -0.83 -4.04 7.45
C LEU A 96 -0.25 -2.63 7.56
N HIS A 97 1.01 -2.53 7.97
CA HIS A 97 1.81 -1.33 7.70
C HIS A 97 1.75 -1.04 6.20
N SER A 98 1.51 0.22 5.81
CA SER A 98 1.46 0.49 4.39
C SER A 98 2.84 0.19 3.80
N PRO A 99 2.90 -0.69 2.79
CA PRO A 99 4.12 -1.26 2.23
C PRO A 99 5.01 -0.27 1.49
N LYS A 100 4.67 1.02 1.51
CA LYS A 100 5.16 2.02 0.57
C LYS A 100 6.66 2.30 0.60
N VAL A 101 7.41 1.61 1.47
CA VAL A 101 8.85 1.82 1.59
C VAL A 101 9.62 0.52 1.81
N CYS A 102 9.16 -0.42 2.63
CA CYS A 102 10.06 -1.53 3.04
C CYS A 102 10.12 -2.71 2.06
N ALA A 103 9.05 -3.00 1.31
CA ALA A 103 8.92 -4.28 0.61
C ALA A 103 9.28 -4.23 -0.89
N ARG A 104 9.04 -3.08 -1.55
CA ARG A 104 8.98 -3.05 -3.01
C ARG A 104 10.30 -3.36 -3.70
N PHE A 105 11.45 -2.96 -3.15
CA PHE A 105 12.75 -3.05 -3.85
C PHE A 105 13.84 -3.84 -3.12
N GLY A 106 13.54 -4.51 -2.00
CA GLY A 106 14.62 -5.08 -1.17
C GLY A 106 15.57 -4.03 -0.54
N GLY A 107 15.24 -2.74 -0.70
CA GLY A 107 16.00 -1.58 -0.26
C GLY A 107 15.61 -0.32 -1.05
N ILE A 108 14.84 0.58 -0.45
CA ILE A 108 14.63 1.95 -0.93
C ILE A 108 14.78 2.91 0.22
N ARG A 109 15.31 4.11 -0.07
CA ARG A 109 15.41 5.21 0.88
C ARG A 109 14.43 6.30 0.48
N ILE A 110 13.63 6.77 1.42
CA ILE A 110 12.89 8.02 1.24
C ILE A 110 13.90 9.15 1.40
N ILE A 111 14.01 10.00 0.39
CA ILE A 111 14.95 11.13 0.39
C ILE A 111 14.27 12.48 0.54
N ALA A 112 12.96 12.55 0.26
CA ALA A 112 12.13 13.72 0.52
C ALA A 112 10.67 13.31 0.74
N GLU A 113 9.96 14.07 1.56
CA GLU A 113 8.54 13.90 1.84
C GLU A 113 7.83 15.25 1.82
N GLN A 114 6.64 15.29 1.25
CA GLN A 114 5.71 16.40 1.30
C GLN A 114 4.32 15.82 1.64
N PRO A 115 3.87 15.95 2.90
CA PRO A 115 2.61 15.34 3.32
C PRO A 115 1.41 16.01 2.66
N ALA A 116 0.32 15.25 2.55
CA ALA A 116 -0.95 15.75 2.06
C ALA A 116 -1.48 16.89 2.96
N SER A 117 -2.09 17.89 2.34
CA SER A 117 -2.83 18.92 3.06
C SER A 117 -4.17 18.38 3.50
N SER A 118 -4.40 18.25 4.81
CA SER A 118 -5.68 17.81 5.37
C SER A 118 -6.86 18.71 5.01
N SER A 119 -6.60 19.95 4.59
CA SER A 119 -7.62 20.92 4.15
C SER A 119 -8.03 20.78 2.68
N ASP A 120 -7.30 20.02 1.86
CA ASP A 120 -7.62 19.81 0.45
C ASP A 120 -7.91 18.33 0.19
N PRO A 121 -9.17 17.94 -0.11
CA PRO A 121 -9.52 16.55 -0.37
C PRO A 121 -8.80 15.97 -1.61
N ARG A 122 -8.28 16.84 -2.48
CA ARG A 122 -7.48 16.46 -3.66
C ARG A 122 -5.99 16.37 -3.36
N SER A 123 -5.52 16.72 -2.16
CA SER A 123 -4.11 16.56 -1.83
C SER A 123 -3.73 15.07 -1.72
N THR A 124 -2.44 14.78 -1.89
CA THR A 124 -1.83 13.46 -1.75
C THR A 124 -0.52 13.61 -1.04
N ASP A 125 -0.09 12.56 -0.34
CA ASP A 125 1.28 12.49 0.15
C ASP A 125 2.21 12.33 -1.04
N HIS A 126 3.25 13.14 -1.09
CA HIS A 126 4.29 13.08 -2.10
C HIS A 126 5.59 12.65 -1.44
N VAL A 127 6.28 11.69 -2.07
CA VAL A 127 7.60 11.26 -1.62
C VAL A 127 8.53 11.11 -2.81
N ILE A 128 9.82 11.30 -2.55
CA ILE A 128 10.88 10.87 -3.45
C ILE A 128 11.52 9.62 -2.88
N LEU A 129 11.48 8.54 -3.64
CA LEU A 129 12.15 7.29 -3.34
C LEU A 129 13.44 7.19 -4.14
N ARG A 130 14.47 6.62 -3.51
CA ARG A 130 15.70 6.20 -4.19
C ARG A 130 15.86 4.70 -4.05
N THR A 131 15.93 3.99 -5.18
CA THR A 131 16.29 2.56 -5.20
C THR A 131 17.71 2.36 -4.68
N ASP A 132 18.02 1.20 -4.12
CA ASP A 132 19.35 0.91 -3.58
C ASP A 132 20.50 1.08 -4.60
N GLU A 133 21.73 0.93 -4.08
CA GLU A 133 23.00 1.26 -4.73
C GLU A 133 23.21 0.57 -6.10
N GLN A 134 22.51 -0.53 -6.40
CA GLN A 134 22.66 -1.20 -7.70
C GLN A 134 21.95 -0.48 -8.85
N HIS A 135 20.90 0.29 -8.58
CA HIS A 135 20.10 0.95 -9.62
C HIS A 135 20.01 2.47 -9.46
N ASN A 136 20.22 2.98 -8.23
CA ASN A 136 20.34 4.40 -7.88
C ASN A 136 19.42 5.35 -8.66
N SER A 137 18.16 4.93 -8.84
CA SER A 137 17.16 5.64 -9.62
C SER A 137 16.18 6.30 -8.66
N ASP A 138 15.93 7.58 -8.89
CA ASP A 138 14.98 8.36 -8.11
C ASP A 138 13.59 8.28 -8.74
N TYR A 139 12.58 8.09 -7.91
CA TYR A 139 11.18 8.02 -8.28
C TYR A 139 10.40 9.08 -7.50
N ALA A 140 9.54 9.82 -8.19
CA ALA A 140 8.52 10.62 -7.55
C ALA A 140 7.29 9.72 -7.36
N CYS A 141 6.74 9.72 -6.16
CA CYS A 141 5.55 8.94 -5.84
C CYS A 141 4.48 9.81 -5.17
N SER A 142 3.23 9.58 -5.55
CA SER A 142 2.02 10.16 -4.98
C SER A 142 1.16 9.07 -4.38
N TYR A 143 0.65 9.36 -3.19
CA TYR A 143 0.17 8.39 -2.26
C TYR A 143 -1.11 8.85 -1.57
N TYR A 144 -2.12 7.99 -1.54
CA TYR A 144 -3.34 8.26 -0.79
C TYR A 144 -4.11 6.99 -0.43
N TRP A 145 -5.03 7.12 0.52
CA TRP A 145 -5.99 6.09 0.86
C TRP A 145 -7.34 6.42 0.23
N ARG A 146 -7.90 5.50 -0.55
CA ARG A 146 -9.19 5.66 -1.20
C ARG A 146 -10.24 4.83 -0.47
N THR A 147 -11.21 5.48 0.18
CA THR A 147 -12.41 4.84 0.74
C THR A 147 -13.50 4.79 -0.33
N PRO A 148 -14.66 4.13 -0.15
CA PRO A 148 -15.77 4.24 -1.10
C PRO A 148 -16.28 5.69 -1.28
N THR A 149 -16.25 6.50 -0.22
CA THR A 149 -16.83 7.85 -0.20
C THR A 149 -15.85 8.96 -0.58
N GLY A 150 -14.54 8.71 -0.61
CA GLY A 150 -13.56 9.72 -0.99
C GLY A 150 -12.13 9.36 -0.59
N VAL A 151 -11.29 10.37 -0.46
CA VAL A 151 -9.88 10.23 -0.08
C VAL A 151 -9.74 10.46 1.41
N ALA A 152 -9.05 9.54 2.07
CA ALA A 152 -8.75 9.61 3.50
C ALA A 152 -7.41 10.32 3.74
N HIS A 153 -7.42 11.30 4.66
CA HIS A 153 -6.27 12.16 5.01
C HIS A 153 -5.81 12.02 6.47
N GLU A 154 -6.38 11.07 7.22
CA GLU A 154 -6.18 10.96 8.67
C GLU A 154 -4.82 10.38 9.08
N ALA A 155 -4.06 9.86 8.12
CA ALA A 155 -2.74 9.29 8.37
C ALA A 155 -1.82 9.56 7.18
N PRO A 156 -0.52 9.75 7.43
CA PRO A 156 0.48 9.64 6.37
C PRO A 156 0.29 8.32 5.62
N ALA A 157 0.46 8.32 4.31
CA ALA A 157 0.14 7.16 3.48
C ALA A 157 0.91 5.88 3.83
N TYR A 158 1.95 5.91 4.65
CA TYR A 158 2.71 4.76 5.15
C TYR A 158 2.14 4.14 6.44
N LEU A 159 1.13 4.76 7.06
CA LEU A 159 0.38 4.16 8.15
C LEU A 159 -1.01 3.75 7.67
N PRO A 160 -1.48 2.54 8.02
CA PRO A 160 -2.87 2.18 7.78
C PRO A 160 -3.74 3.18 8.55
N PRO A 161 -4.76 3.75 7.91
CA PRO A 161 -5.64 4.67 8.59
C PRO A 161 -6.37 3.94 9.72
N ALA A 162 -6.25 4.47 10.95
CA ALA A 162 -6.87 3.88 12.12
C ALA A 162 -8.40 3.77 12.01
N HIS A 163 -9.03 4.64 11.20
CA HIS A 163 -10.48 4.73 11.06
C HIS A 163 -11.02 4.36 9.67
N TYR A 164 -10.16 3.94 8.73
CA TYR A 164 -10.60 3.51 7.39
C TYR A 164 -10.23 2.05 7.08
N PRO A 165 -10.82 1.07 7.80
CA PRO A 165 -10.62 -0.36 7.55
C PRO A 165 -11.18 -0.82 6.19
N ASN A 166 -11.99 0.03 5.55
CA ASN A 166 -12.52 -0.12 4.20
C ASN A 166 -11.89 0.92 3.29
N SER A 167 -10.58 0.82 3.07
CA SER A 167 -9.88 1.63 2.07
C SER A 167 -8.92 0.81 1.21
N VAL A 168 -8.55 1.35 0.05
CA VAL A 168 -7.48 0.85 -0.79
C VAL A 168 -6.34 1.85 -0.72
N LEU A 169 -5.13 1.37 -0.47
CA LEU A 169 -3.92 2.14 -0.67
C LEU A 169 -3.73 2.33 -2.17
N VAL A 170 -3.64 3.58 -2.60
CA VAL A 170 -3.27 3.90 -3.98
C VAL A 170 -1.86 4.47 -3.97
N SER A 171 -1.00 3.86 -4.77
CA SER A 171 0.40 4.24 -4.95
C SER A 171 0.65 4.52 -6.41
N LEU A 172 1.07 5.74 -6.73
CA LEU A 172 1.40 6.16 -8.09
C LEU A 172 2.87 6.58 -8.09
N CYS A 173 3.71 5.96 -8.90
CA CYS A 173 5.13 6.29 -8.98
C CYS A 173 5.55 6.49 -10.43
N THR A 174 6.47 7.42 -10.66
CA THR A 174 7.10 7.66 -11.97
C THR A 174 8.59 7.91 -11.78
N PRO A 175 9.45 7.47 -12.71
CA PRO A 175 10.86 7.84 -12.70
C PRO A 175 11.05 9.36 -12.68
N LEU A 176 12.04 9.85 -11.94
CA LEU A 176 12.37 11.27 -11.86
C LEU A 176 13.20 11.72 -13.08
N GLU A 177 14.13 10.87 -13.56
CA GLU A 177 14.95 11.04 -14.78
C GLU A 177 15.30 12.51 -15.13
N GLY A 178 16.04 13.19 -14.25
CA GLY A 178 16.53 14.55 -14.50
C GLY A 178 15.47 15.66 -14.54
N SER A 179 14.20 15.34 -14.25
CA SER A 179 13.11 16.32 -14.12
C SER A 179 12.95 16.78 -12.68
N ASP A 180 12.42 17.99 -12.49
CA ASP A 180 12.07 18.50 -11.16
C ASP A 180 10.91 17.67 -10.54
N PRO A 181 10.99 17.30 -9.26
CA PRO A 181 9.93 16.55 -8.58
C PRO A 181 8.53 17.17 -8.73
N SER A 182 8.42 18.50 -8.72
CA SER A 182 7.12 19.18 -8.86
C SER A 182 6.47 18.93 -10.21
N ALA A 183 7.26 18.74 -11.28
CA ALA A 183 6.73 18.37 -12.59
C ALA A 183 6.14 16.97 -12.58
N ARG A 184 6.85 16.01 -11.96
CA ARG A 184 6.35 14.64 -11.79
C ARG A 184 5.10 14.56 -10.95
N TYR A 185 5.02 15.32 -9.86
CA TYR A 185 3.82 15.34 -9.04
C TYR A 185 2.59 15.83 -9.81
N ARG A 186 2.74 16.84 -10.69
CA ARG A 186 1.64 17.27 -11.57
C ARG A 186 1.20 16.19 -12.56
N GLU A 187 2.14 15.42 -13.10
CA GLU A 187 1.84 14.28 -13.98
C GLU A 187 1.10 13.17 -13.21
N LEU A 188 1.55 12.85 -12.00
CA LEU A 188 0.90 11.88 -11.11
C LEU A 188 -0.50 12.33 -10.69
N ASP A 189 -0.67 13.62 -10.36
CA ASP A 189 -1.97 14.21 -10.06
C ASP A 189 -2.91 14.13 -11.26
N HIS A 190 -2.41 14.43 -12.47
CA HIS A 190 -3.18 14.27 -13.69
C HIS A 190 -3.60 12.81 -13.90
N PHE A 191 -2.66 11.86 -13.81
CA PHE A 191 -2.97 10.44 -13.92
C PHE A 191 -4.01 9.99 -12.88
N ARG A 192 -3.89 10.46 -11.63
CA ARG A 192 -4.86 10.20 -10.57
C ARG A 192 -6.27 10.65 -10.95
N THR A 193 -6.45 11.81 -11.58
CA THR A 193 -7.79 12.25 -12.02
C THR A 193 -8.46 11.29 -13.00
N LEU A 194 -7.65 10.50 -13.74
CA LEU A 194 -8.12 9.48 -14.68
C LEU A 194 -8.32 8.12 -14.00
N ALA A 195 -7.43 7.75 -13.07
CA ALA A 195 -7.46 6.47 -12.39
C ALA A 195 -8.49 6.41 -11.24
N ASP A 196 -8.66 7.49 -10.47
CA ASP A 196 -9.55 7.50 -9.30
C ASP A 196 -11.00 7.11 -9.61
N PRO A 197 -11.62 7.57 -10.71
CA PRO A 197 -12.96 7.10 -11.08
C PRO A 197 -13.05 5.58 -11.32
N GLU A 198 -12.01 4.97 -11.88
CA GLU A 198 -11.96 3.52 -12.08
C GLU A 198 -11.73 2.78 -10.76
N ILE A 199 -10.92 3.35 -9.85
CA ILE A 199 -10.73 2.82 -8.50
C ILE A 199 -12.04 2.91 -7.72
N ALA A 200 -12.75 4.03 -7.83
CA ALA A 200 -14.05 4.25 -7.21
C ALA A 200 -15.10 3.25 -7.71
N LYS A 201 -15.14 2.93 -9.01
CA LYS A 201 -16.02 1.88 -9.55
C LYS A 201 -15.65 0.48 -9.06
N LEU A 202 -14.36 0.22 -8.85
CA LEU A 202 -13.87 -1.07 -8.35
C LEU A 202 -14.32 -1.30 -6.90
N ILE A 203 -14.26 -0.27 -6.06
CA ILE A 203 -14.50 -0.38 -4.60
C ILE A 203 -15.88 0.11 -4.16
N GLY A 204 -16.58 0.84 -5.02
CA GLY A 204 -17.89 1.42 -4.80
C GLY A 204 -18.96 0.42 -5.21
N TRP A 205 -19.64 -0.12 -4.20
CA TRP A 205 -20.79 -1.01 -4.33
C TRP A 205 -22.04 -0.23 -4.75
#